data_AF-A0A7W0VPG8-F1
#
_entry.id   AF-A0A7W0VPG8-F1
#
_cell.length_a   1.000
_cell.length_b   1.000
_cell.length_c   1.000
_cell.angle_alpha   90.00
_cell.angle_beta   90.00
_cell.angle_gamma   90.00
#
_symmetry.space_group_name_H-M   'P 1'
#
loop_
_entity.id
_entity.type
_entity.pdbx_description
1 polymer ?
#
loop_
_entity_poly.entity_id
_entity_poly.type
_entity_poly.pdbx_seq_one_letter_code
_entity_poly.pdbx_strand_id
1 'polypeptide(L)'
;MAKTKTVAPKKPALKKPAAKKPAAKKPVAKAAPAKAAPPKVQKAQRASAAAAAPVAAVDAEGLGWIDAGDGYQLSLDDGKLVARNAQGKRLSSVPKEVRAGDAADQLEALRDWMKEHDRECAGQVDQWMLRSLAVPRSVLEAVWEDPSWRTVLENAVVVAVAADGGHDHRASGLFRGVDRKKGVGVVDLDGETAWLDTERVAVPHPILIGELDGWRELVTQLGVTQGISQLHRETHPKPQGMTSMSIDQFEDGKFAMLMHAIGKARALGFKVRGGYATCKVWDGGGVAEARYWIGADSPDSETYTGQLSWVDARERGLKLSDVGPVAFSEGMRMASSIYAARVVAKTEEAS
;
A
#
# COMPACT_ATOMS: atom_id res chain seq x y z
N MET A 1 -79.57 11.89 -21.47
CA MET A 1 -79.54 13.20 -20.79
C MET A 1 -78.97 12.92 -19.39
N ALA A 2 -77.90 13.51 -18.87
CA ALA A 2 -77.18 14.75 -19.13
C ALA A 2 -75.65 14.51 -19.08
N LYS A 3 -74.92 15.34 -19.83
CA LYS A 3 -73.46 15.32 -19.99
C LYS A 3 -72.81 16.06 -18.81
N THR A 4 -71.95 15.40 -18.05
CA THR A 4 -71.01 16.06 -17.12
C THR A 4 -69.65 16.21 -17.79
N LYS A 5 -69.25 17.48 -17.99
CA LYS A 5 -68.03 17.91 -18.65
C LYS A 5 -66.80 17.72 -17.77
N THR A 6 -65.74 17.25 -18.41
CA THR A 6 -64.34 17.26 -18.01
C THR A 6 -63.86 18.67 -17.65
N VAL A 7 -63.11 18.82 -16.55
CA VAL A 7 -62.24 19.97 -16.31
C VAL A 7 -60.87 19.45 -15.89
N ALA A 8 -59.90 19.62 -16.80
CA ALA A 8 -58.49 19.32 -16.56
C ALA A 8 -57.84 20.42 -15.70
N PRO A 9 -56.93 20.09 -14.76
CA PRO A 9 -56.22 21.09 -13.98
C PRO A 9 -55.17 21.82 -14.83
N LYS A 10 -55.27 23.15 -14.79
CA LYS A 10 -54.43 24.15 -15.46
C LYS A 10 -53.03 24.13 -14.84
N LYS A 11 -51.98 23.86 -15.63
CA LYS A 11 -50.57 24.03 -15.23
C LYS A 11 -50.29 25.50 -14.86
N PRO A 12 -49.66 25.81 -13.72
CA PRO A 12 -49.17 27.15 -13.45
C PRO A 12 -47.87 27.39 -14.24
N ALA A 13 -47.92 28.36 -15.16
CA ALA A 13 -46.74 28.94 -15.80
C ALA A 13 -46.18 30.04 -14.88
N LEU A 14 -44.98 29.83 -14.34
CA LEU A 14 -44.24 30.83 -13.58
C LEU A 14 -42.83 31.03 -14.16
N LYS A 15 -42.76 32.12 -14.94
CA LYS A 15 -41.70 33.13 -15.09
C LYS A 15 -40.24 32.67 -15.16
N LYS A 16 -39.67 32.84 -16.37
CA LYS A 16 -38.23 32.95 -16.67
C LYS A 16 -37.56 33.99 -15.75
N PRO A 17 -36.40 33.71 -15.14
CA PRO A 17 -35.57 34.74 -14.53
C PRO A 17 -34.85 35.54 -15.62
N ALA A 18 -34.96 36.87 -15.54
CA ALA A 18 -34.27 37.81 -16.41
C ALA A 18 -32.77 37.81 -16.13
N ALA A 19 -31.98 37.78 -17.21
CA ALA A 19 -30.54 37.92 -17.19
C ALA A 19 -30.12 39.30 -16.66
N LYS A 20 -29.35 39.33 -15.56
CA LYS A 20 -28.62 40.52 -15.12
C LYS A 20 -27.28 40.59 -15.85
N LYS A 21 -27.13 41.62 -16.70
CA LYS A 21 -25.87 42.04 -17.32
C LYS A 21 -24.84 42.41 -16.24
N PRO A 22 -23.55 42.05 -16.41
CA PRO A 22 -22.48 42.58 -15.58
C PRO A 22 -22.19 44.04 -15.96
N ALA A 23 -22.09 44.90 -14.95
CA ALA A 23 -21.70 46.29 -15.12
C ALA A 23 -20.19 46.39 -15.41
N ALA A 24 -19.86 47.09 -16.48
CA ALA A 24 -18.51 47.41 -16.90
C ALA A 24 -17.84 48.40 -15.95
N LYS A 25 -16.60 48.11 -15.53
CA LYS A 25 -15.64 49.13 -15.05
C LYS A 25 -14.54 49.28 -16.09
N LYS A 26 -14.45 50.49 -16.66
CA LYS A 26 -13.40 50.94 -17.58
C LYS A 26 -12.20 51.52 -16.81
N PRO A 27 -11.04 51.67 -17.48
CA PRO A 27 -9.71 51.57 -16.86
C PRO A 27 -9.18 52.94 -16.41
N VAL A 28 -8.25 52.93 -15.45
CA VAL A 28 -7.40 54.09 -15.15
C VAL A 28 -5.95 53.68 -15.35
N ALA A 29 -5.26 54.44 -16.21
CA ALA A 29 -3.88 54.25 -16.59
C ALA A 29 -2.91 55.02 -15.67
N LYS A 30 -1.74 54.39 -15.45
CA LYS A 30 -0.38 54.89 -15.15
C LYS A 30 -0.18 56.33 -14.67
N ALA A 31 0.55 56.45 -13.55
CA ALA A 31 1.77 57.26 -13.44
C ALA A 31 2.64 56.80 -12.24
N ALA A 32 3.94 56.60 -12.47
CA ALA A 32 5.01 56.59 -11.46
C ALA A 32 5.46 58.05 -11.22
N PRO A 33 6.05 58.43 -10.06
CA PRO A 33 7.43 58.10 -9.65
C PRO A 33 7.50 57.86 -8.11
N ALA A 34 8.60 57.63 -7.37
CA ALA A 34 10.03 57.86 -7.52
C ALA A 34 10.79 56.91 -6.56
N LYS A 35 12.09 56.71 -6.85
CA LYS A 35 13.05 55.97 -6.02
C LYS A 35 13.20 56.60 -4.62
N ALA A 36 13.11 55.78 -3.57
CA ALA A 36 13.67 56.07 -2.26
C ALA A 36 14.43 54.82 -1.77
N ALA A 37 15.72 54.98 -1.50
CA ALA A 37 16.59 53.92 -0.99
C ALA A 37 16.28 53.64 0.49
N PRO A 38 16.25 52.38 0.95
CA PRO A 38 16.21 52.09 2.38
C PRO A 38 17.62 52.12 3.01
N PRO A 39 17.71 52.48 4.30
CA PRO A 39 18.96 52.78 4.99
C PRO A 39 19.78 51.52 5.30
N LYS A 40 21.11 51.68 5.32
CA LYS A 40 22.07 50.67 5.77
C LYS A 40 21.88 50.39 7.26
N VAL A 41 21.42 49.19 7.60
CA VAL A 41 21.49 48.65 8.96
C VAL A 41 22.62 47.63 9.00
N GLN A 42 23.74 48.03 9.59
CA GLN A 42 24.78 47.10 10.04
C GLN A 42 24.26 46.38 11.30
N LYS A 43 24.07 45.07 11.21
CA LYS A 43 24.03 44.20 12.39
C LYS A 43 24.86 42.96 12.09
N ALA A 44 26.04 42.93 12.69
CA ALA A 44 26.84 41.73 12.84
C ALA A 44 26.04 40.70 13.63
N GLN A 45 25.73 39.55 13.03
CA GLN A 45 25.33 38.35 13.74
C GLN A 45 26.30 37.25 13.37
N ARG A 46 27.09 36.87 14.38
CA ARG A 46 28.00 35.72 14.38
C ARG A 46 27.23 34.49 13.93
N ALA A 47 27.67 33.88 12.83
CA ALA A 47 27.31 32.52 12.48
C ALA A 47 27.92 31.58 13.53
N SER A 48 27.10 30.99 14.40
CA SER A 48 27.47 29.75 15.08
C SER A 48 27.32 28.63 14.07
N ALA A 49 28.44 28.20 13.48
CA ALA A 49 28.48 26.97 12.72
C ALA A 49 28.10 25.83 13.66
N ALA A 50 26.91 25.26 13.46
CA ALA A 50 26.61 23.93 13.97
C ALA A 50 27.57 22.99 13.25
N ALA A 51 28.56 22.47 13.98
CA ALA A 51 29.43 21.43 13.49
C ALA A 51 28.55 20.27 13.03
N ALA A 52 28.63 19.92 11.74
CA ALA A 52 28.07 18.68 11.24
C ALA A 52 28.65 17.54 12.10
N ALA A 53 27.77 16.66 12.59
CA ALA A 53 28.21 15.43 13.25
C ALA A 53 29.20 14.72 12.32
N PRO A 54 30.35 14.23 12.82
CA PRO A 54 31.29 13.51 11.99
C PRO A 54 30.58 12.31 11.37
N VAL A 55 30.62 12.22 10.04
CA VAL A 55 30.23 11.01 9.32
C VAL A 55 31.14 9.92 9.85
N ALA A 56 30.59 8.97 10.62
CA ALA A 56 31.35 7.86 11.14
C ALA A 56 32.00 7.15 9.95
N ALA A 57 33.34 7.05 9.96
CA ALA A 57 34.05 6.31 8.94
C ALA A 57 33.60 4.85 9.02
N VAL A 58 32.81 4.42 8.03
CA VAL A 58 32.51 3.00 7.80
C VAL A 58 33.85 2.30 7.57
N ASP A 59 34.09 1.23 8.30
CA ASP A 59 35.32 0.46 8.20
C ASP A 59 35.34 -0.36 6.90
N ALA A 60 36.42 -1.09 6.63
CA ALA A 60 36.57 -1.88 5.40
C ALA A 60 35.48 -2.96 5.23
N GLU A 61 34.86 -3.38 6.33
CA GLU A 61 33.73 -4.32 6.35
C GLU A 61 32.37 -3.61 6.25
N GLY A 62 32.32 -2.27 6.33
CA GLY A 62 31.10 -1.46 6.24
C GLY A 62 30.19 -1.54 7.47
N LEU A 63 30.65 -2.11 8.58
CA LEU A 63 29.86 -2.44 9.77
C LEU A 63 29.72 -1.27 10.76
N GLY A 64 30.62 -0.28 10.73
CA GLY A 64 30.47 0.93 11.57
C GLY A 64 30.56 0.63 13.08
N TRP A 65 31.75 0.28 13.54
CA TRP A 65 31.99 -0.11 14.93
C TRP A 65 31.93 1.06 15.92
N ILE A 66 31.24 0.85 17.04
CA ILE A 66 31.15 1.81 18.14
C ILE A 66 31.94 1.31 19.36
N ASP A 67 32.51 2.24 20.13
CA ASP A 67 33.16 1.93 21.39
C ASP A 67 32.13 1.43 22.41
N ALA A 68 32.43 0.32 23.08
CA ALA A 68 31.59 -0.28 24.10
C ALA A 68 32.27 -0.36 25.47
N GLY A 69 33.45 0.25 25.61
CA GLY A 69 34.25 0.17 26.83
C GLY A 69 35.13 -1.07 26.91
N ASP A 70 36.01 -1.11 27.92
CA ASP A 70 36.95 -2.21 28.19
C ASP A 70 37.83 -2.63 27.00
N GLY A 71 38.07 -1.71 26.07
CA GLY A 71 38.84 -1.96 24.85
C GLY A 71 38.11 -2.80 23.81
N TYR A 72 36.78 -2.96 23.92
CA TYR A 72 35.95 -3.63 22.93
C TYR A 72 35.15 -2.64 22.10
N GLN A 73 34.84 -3.05 20.88
CA GLN A 73 33.90 -2.35 20.02
C GLN A 73 32.76 -3.28 19.61
N LEU A 74 31.56 -2.72 19.46
CA LEU A 74 30.36 -3.44 19.04
C LEU A 74 29.84 -2.92 17.71
N SER A 75 29.11 -3.78 16.99
CA SER A 75 28.39 -3.44 15.76
C SER A 75 27.25 -4.44 15.53
N LEU A 76 26.42 -4.20 14.51
CA LEU A 76 25.47 -5.14 13.96
C LEU A 76 25.98 -5.69 12.63
N ASP A 77 26.07 -7.02 12.53
CA ASP A 77 26.31 -7.72 11.28
C ASP A 77 25.10 -8.63 11.00
N ASP A 78 24.40 -8.37 9.90
CA ASP A 78 23.15 -9.06 9.54
C ASP A 78 22.14 -9.11 10.72
N GLY A 79 21.98 -7.96 11.40
CA GLY A 79 21.11 -7.81 12.56
C GLY A 79 21.57 -8.53 13.83
N LYS A 80 22.78 -9.10 13.85
CA LYS A 80 23.36 -9.76 15.02
C LYS A 80 24.41 -8.87 15.68
N LEU A 81 24.34 -8.76 17.01
CA LEU A 81 25.33 -8.05 17.79
C LEU A 81 26.68 -8.80 17.73
N VAL A 82 27.72 -8.09 17.29
CA VAL A 82 29.07 -8.64 17.15
C VAL A 82 30.08 -7.76 17.89
N ALA A 83 31.20 -8.35 18.30
CA ALA A 83 32.25 -7.68 19.06
C ALA A 83 33.62 -7.87 18.42
N ARG A 84 34.49 -6.87 18.55
CA ARG A 84 35.93 -6.98 18.29
C ARG A 84 36.74 -6.39 19.43
N ASN A 85 37.97 -6.85 19.60
CA ASN A 85 38.89 -6.34 20.61
C ASN A 85 39.67 -5.10 20.12
N ALA A 86 40.51 -4.53 20.99
CA ALA A 86 41.33 -3.35 20.69
C ALA A 86 42.31 -3.54 19.52
N GLN A 87 42.67 -4.78 19.19
CA GLN A 87 43.50 -5.12 18.02
C GLN A 87 42.68 -5.24 16.72
N GLY A 88 41.37 -4.94 16.76
CA GLY A 88 40.46 -5.05 15.63
C GLY A 88 40.04 -6.49 15.31
N LYS A 89 40.42 -7.48 16.12
CA LYS A 89 40.08 -8.89 15.88
C LYS A 89 38.64 -9.17 16.32
N ARG A 90 37.80 -9.61 15.38
CA ARG A 90 36.43 -10.07 15.63
C ARG A 90 36.42 -11.30 16.54
N LEU A 91 35.51 -11.30 17.51
CA LEU A 91 35.35 -12.36 18.50
C LEU A 91 34.25 -13.33 18.09
N SER A 92 34.33 -14.56 18.58
CA SER A 92 33.30 -15.59 18.36
C SER A 92 32.02 -15.35 19.17
N SER A 93 32.10 -14.52 20.21
CA SER A 93 30.97 -14.12 21.04
C SER A 93 31.18 -12.72 21.59
N VAL A 94 30.06 -12.05 21.91
CA VAL A 94 30.09 -10.75 22.60
C VAL A 94 30.41 -10.97 24.08
N PRO A 95 31.48 -10.36 24.62
CA PRO A 95 31.82 -10.46 26.05
C PRO A 95 30.69 -9.98 26.96
N LYS A 96 30.57 -10.55 28.16
CA LYS A 96 29.45 -10.26 29.08
C LYS A 96 29.48 -8.83 29.60
N GLU A 97 30.69 -8.29 29.75
CA GLU A 97 31.00 -6.98 30.30
C GLU A 97 30.40 -5.87 29.42
N VAL A 98 30.49 -6.02 28.09
CA VAL A 98 29.96 -5.05 27.13
C VAL A 98 28.57 -5.41 26.58
N ARG A 99 28.14 -6.67 26.73
CA ARG A 99 26.81 -7.12 26.31
C ARG A 99 25.67 -6.46 27.09
N ALA A 100 25.90 -6.12 28.36
CA ALA A 100 24.90 -5.49 29.23
C ALA A 100 25.11 -3.96 29.36
N GLY A 101 25.92 -3.37 28.47
CA GLY A 101 26.21 -1.94 28.48
C GLY A 101 25.35 -1.15 27.47
N ASP A 102 25.32 0.16 27.66
CA ASP A 102 24.52 1.10 26.87
C ASP A 102 24.71 0.97 25.35
N ALA A 103 25.94 0.68 24.89
CA ALA A 103 26.25 0.49 23.48
C ALA A 103 25.54 -0.73 22.88
N ALA A 104 25.44 -1.83 23.63
CA ALA A 104 24.68 -3.01 23.20
C ALA A 104 23.18 -2.70 23.15
N ASP A 105 22.64 -2.06 24.19
CA ASP A 105 21.22 -1.68 24.24
C ASP A 105 20.81 -0.76 23.07
N GLN A 106 21.65 0.22 22.72
CA GLN A 106 21.40 1.10 21.58
C GLN A 106 21.41 0.36 20.24
N LEU A 107 22.35 -0.58 20.03
CA LEU A 107 22.41 -1.39 18.81
C LEU A 107 21.23 -2.36 18.73
N GLU A 108 20.80 -2.93 19.85
CA GLU A 108 19.62 -3.79 19.87
C GLU A 108 18.33 -3.01 19.58
N ALA A 109 18.18 -1.81 20.15
CA ALA A 109 17.07 -0.92 19.84
C ALA A 109 17.08 -0.50 18.36
N LEU A 110 18.25 -0.20 17.80
CA LEU A 110 18.40 0.11 16.36
C LEU A 110 18.00 -1.08 15.50
N ARG A 111 18.47 -2.29 15.81
CA ARG A 111 18.08 -3.54 15.13
C ARG A 111 16.57 -3.72 15.11
N ASP A 112 15.93 -3.50 16.25
CA ASP A 112 14.49 -3.69 16.38
C ASP A 112 13.70 -2.60 15.64
N TRP A 113 14.21 -1.36 15.64
CA TRP A 113 13.69 -0.28 14.80
C TRP A 113 13.82 -0.60 13.30
N MET A 114 14.97 -1.10 12.84
CA MET A 114 15.17 -1.47 11.43
C MET A 114 14.17 -2.55 10.98
N LYS A 115 13.93 -3.57 11.81
CA LYS A 115 12.93 -4.60 11.52
C LYS A 115 11.52 -4.06 11.42
N GLU A 116 11.19 -3.06 12.24
CA GLU A 116 9.88 -2.42 12.15
C GLU A 116 9.78 -1.53 10.92
N HIS A 117 10.83 -0.79 10.60
CA HIS A 117 10.93 0.00 9.38
C HIS A 117 10.78 -0.86 8.12
N ASP A 118 11.41 -2.03 8.07
CA ASP A 118 11.23 -3.00 6.98
C ASP A 118 9.75 -3.39 6.81
N ARG A 119 9.05 -3.66 7.92
CA ARG A 119 7.62 -4.01 7.92
C ARG A 119 6.74 -2.83 7.49
N GLU A 120 7.05 -1.63 7.95
CA GLU A 120 6.32 -0.42 7.57
C GLU A 120 6.46 -0.14 6.06
N CYS A 121 7.68 -0.25 5.53
CA CYS A 121 7.96 -0.12 4.10
C CYS A 121 7.17 -1.16 3.29
N ALA A 122 7.26 -2.44 3.68
CA ALA A 122 6.50 -3.52 3.05
C ALA A 122 4.99 -3.25 3.07
N GLY A 123 4.44 -2.88 4.22
CA GLY A 123 3.02 -2.56 4.38
C GLY A 123 2.57 -1.35 3.54
N GLN A 124 3.45 -0.37 3.34
CA GLN A 124 3.15 0.81 2.54
C GLN A 124 3.13 0.51 1.04
N VAL A 125 4.06 -0.32 0.55
CA VAL A 125 4.05 -0.77 -0.86
C VAL A 125 2.90 -1.73 -1.12
N ASP A 126 2.58 -2.63 -0.18
CA ASP A 126 1.38 -3.48 -0.26
C ASP A 126 0.10 -2.62 -0.36
N GLN A 127 0.03 -1.50 0.37
CA GLN A 127 -1.07 -0.56 0.22
C GLN A 127 -1.09 0.14 -1.14
N TRP A 128 0.07 0.46 -1.73
CA TRP A 128 0.13 0.98 -3.09
C TRP A 128 -0.42 -0.05 -4.09
N MET A 129 0.00 -1.31 -3.98
CA MET A 129 -0.51 -2.42 -4.77
C MET A 129 -2.03 -2.57 -4.65
N LEU A 130 -2.53 -2.71 -3.41
CA LEU A 130 -3.95 -2.95 -3.14
C LEU A 130 -4.86 -1.80 -3.61
N ARG A 131 -4.36 -0.56 -3.64
CA ARG A 131 -5.13 0.59 -4.11
C ARG A 131 -4.90 0.89 -5.58
N SER A 132 -3.79 0.40 -6.15
CA SER A 132 -3.35 0.64 -7.52
C SER A 132 -3.36 2.13 -7.91
N LEU A 133 -3.13 3.00 -6.91
CA LEU A 133 -3.13 4.44 -7.08
C LEU A 133 -1.79 4.92 -7.62
N ALA A 134 -1.84 6.07 -8.30
CA ALA A 134 -0.65 6.73 -8.80
C ALA A 134 0.29 7.13 -7.66
N VAL A 135 1.53 6.64 -7.74
CA VAL A 135 2.67 7.01 -6.94
C VAL A 135 3.51 8.00 -7.76
N PRO A 136 3.71 9.25 -7.29
CA PRO A 136 4.59 10.19 -7.95
C PRO A 136 6.02 9.66 -8.02
N ARG A 137 6.70 9.86 -9.16
CA ARG A 137 8.11 9.50 -9.34
C ARG A 137 9.00 10.12 -8.25
N SER A 138 8.70 11.35 -7.82
CA SER A 138 9.44 12.01 -6.74
C SER A 138 9.36 11.28 -5.40
N VAL A 139 8.30 10.51 -5.15
CA VAL A 139 8.19 9.65 -3.96
C VAL A 139 9.15 8.47 -4.11
N LEU A 140 9.20 7.84 -5.29
CA LEU A 140 10.17 6.78 -5.56
C LEU A 140 11.61 7.30 -5.42
N GLU A 141 11.90 8.48 -5.99
CA GLU A 141 13.23 9.11 -5.88
C GLU A 141 13.64 9.34 -4.42
N ALA A 142 12.70 9.73 -3.57
CA ALA A 142 12.97 9.99 -2.16
C ALA A 142 13.22 8.72 -1.34
N VAL A 143 12.61 7.59 -1.71
CA VAL A 143 12.69 6.34 -0.93
C VAL A 143 13.70 5.34 -1.49
N TRP A 144 14.10 5.45 -2.75
CA TRP A 144 14.91 4.41 -3.41
C TRP A 144 16.32 4.23 -2.85
N GLU A 145 16.89 5.26 -2.23
CA GLU A 145 18.21 5.16 -1.57
C GLU A 145 18.17 4.26 -0.33
N ASP A 146 17.00 4.14 0.30
CA ASP A 146 16.77 3.30 1.48
C ASP A 146 16.64 1.81 1.07
N PRO A 147 17.52 0.92 1.58
CA PRO A 147 17.48 -0.51 1.29
C PRO A 147 16.16 -1.20 1.65
N SER A 148 15.48 -0.75 2.71
CA SER A 148 14.20 -1.32 3.16
C SER A 148 13.11 -1.11 2.11
N TRP A 149 13.06 0.09 1.51
CA TRP A 149 12.18 0.39 0.39
C TRP A 149 12.59 -0.32 -0.89
N ARG A 150 13.89 -0.33 -1.20
CA ARG A 150 14.44 -0.98 -2.40
C ARG A 150 14.07 -2.45 -2.44
N THR A 151 14.29 -3.18 -1.35
CA THR A 151 14.02 -4.62 -1.24
C THR A 151 12.57 -4.95 -1.58
N VAL A 152 11.63 -4.08 -1.20
CA VAL A 152 10.20 -4.27 -1.37
C VAL A 152 9.74 -3.86 -2.79
N LEU A 153 10.29 -2.78 -3.32
CA LEU A 153 9.91 -2.22 -4.62
C LEU A 153 10.58 -2.90 -5.81
N GLU A 154 11.82 -3.35 -5.65
CA GLU A 154 12.56 -3.99 -6.73
C GLU A 154 11.84 -5.25 -7.21
N ASN A 155 11.80 -5.44 -8.53
CA ASN A 155 11.03 -6.49 -9.20
C ASN A 155 9.49 -6.38 -9.07
N ALA A 156 8.93 -5.38 -8.39
CA ALA A 156 7.50 -5.12 -8.50
C ALA A 156 7.18 -4.72 -9.94
N VAL A 157 6.12 -5.29 -10.52
CA VAL A 157 5.58 -4.77 -11.77
C VAL A 157 5.05 -3.37 -11.48
N VAL A 158 5.53 -2.40 -12.24
CA VAL A 158 5.03 -1.03 -12.25
C VAL A 158 4.47 -0.70 -13.62
N VAL A 159 3.46 0.16 -13.66
CA VAL A 159 2.84 0.65 -14.90
C VAL A 159 2.87 2.17 -14.88
N ALA A 160 3.18 2.80 -16.02
CA ALA A 160 3.05 4.24 -16.14
C ALA A 160 1.57 4.65 -15.97
N VAL A 161 1.34 5.80 -15.34
CA VAL A 161 0.00 6.35 -15.16
C VAL A 161 -0.15 7.59 -16.02
N ALA A 162 -1.09 7.55 -16.96
CA ALA A 162 -1.43 8.66 -17.83
C ALA A 162 -2.04 9.84 -17.04
N ALA A 163 -2.11 11.02 -17.67
CA ALA A 163 -2.59 12.23 -17.02
C ALA A 163 -4.03 12.14 -16.51
N ASP A 164 -4.86 11.30 -17.14
CA ASP A 164 -6.24 11.01 -16.76
C ASP A 164 -6.37 9.95 -15.64
N GLY A 165 -5.25 9.37 -15.19
CA GLY A 165 -5.20 8.33 -14.17
C GLY A 165 -5.27 6.90 -14.71
N GLY A 166 -5.37 6.70 -16.03
CA GLY A 166 -5.35 5.38 -16.66
C GLY A 166 -3.97 4.71 -16.57
N HIS A 167 -3.96 3.39 -16.49
CA HIS A 167 -2.73 2.59 -16.56
C HIS A 167 -2.34 2.37 -18.02
N ASP A 168 -1.10 2.70 -18.38
CA ASP A 168 -0.54 2.37 -19.69
C ASP A 168 0.25 1.06 -19.59
N HIS A 169 -0.42 -0.04 -19.91
CA HIS A 169 0.18 -1.38 -19.85
C HIS A 169 1.32 -1.59 -20.87
N ARG A 170 1.42 -0.75 -21.91
CA ARG A 170 2.56 -0.80 -22.84
C ARG A 170 3.83 -0.18 -22.24
N ALA A 171 3.66 0.70 -21.27
CA ALA A 171 4.74 1.29 -20.48
C ALA A 171 4.77 0.64 -19.09
N SER A 172 5.04 -0.67 -19.07
CA SER A 172 5.10 -1.47 -17.85
C SER A 172 6.37 -2.31 -17.76
N GLY A 173 6.76 -2.68 -16.55
CA GLY A 173 7.96 -3.50 -16.34
C GLY A 173 8.26 -3.80 -14.89
N LEU A 174 9.17 -4.74 -14.66
CA LEU A 174 9.76 -5.03 -13.35
C LEU A 174 10.63 -3.85 -12.93
N PHE A 175 10.28 -3.20 -11.84
CA PHE A 175 10.98 -2.01 -11.37
C PHE A 175 12.43 -2.32 -10.98
N ARG A 176 13.36 -1.49 -11.49
CA ARG A 176 14.81 -1.57 -11.25
C ARG A 176 15.39 -0.34 -10.58
N GLY A 177 14.61 0.73 -10.51
CA GLY A 177 15.00 1.94 -9.83
C GLY A 177 14.50 3.19 -10.53
N VAL A 178 14.96 4.32 -10.04
CA VAL A 178 14.48 5.62 -10.47
C VAL A 178 15.64 6.60 -10.54
N ASP A 179 15.62 7.45 -11.56
CA ASP A 179 16.61 8.48 -11.78
C ASP A 179 15.91 9.79 -12.16
N ARG A 180 16.38 10.88 -11.58
CA ARG A 180 15.77 12.20 -11.77
C ARG A 180 15.78 12.68 -13.21
N LYS A 181 16.80 12.29 -14.00
CA LYS A 181 16.95 12.68 -15.41
C LYS A 181 16.39 11.63 -16.36
N LYS A 182 16.55 10.34 -16.06
CA LYS A 182 16.16 9.25 -16.96
C LYS A 182 14.73 8.76 -16.76
N GLY A 183 14.14 8.93 -15.57
CA GLY A 183 12.79 8.48 -15.26
C GLY A 183 12.78 7.20 -14.42
N VAL A 184 11.85 6.29 -14.71
CA VAL A 184 11.66 5.02 -13.98
C VAL A 184 12.33 3.90 -14.78
N GLY A 185 13.37 3.28 -14.20
CA GLY A 185 14.06 2.14 -14.80
C GLY A 185 13.28 0.85 -14.59
N VAL A 186 13.07 0.10 -15.67
CA VAL A 186 12.33 -1.16 -15.66
C VAL A 186 13.01 -2.22 -16.53
N VAL A 187 12.66 -3.49 -16.29
CA VAL A 187 12.83 -4.57 -17.26
C VAL A 187 11.44 -4.93 -17.80
N ASP A 188 11.24 -4.83 -19.11
CA ASP A 188 9.96 -5.14 -19.74
C ASP A 188 9.71 -6.64 -19.87
N LEU A 189 8.58 -7.02 -20.48
CA LEU A 189 8.16 -8.42 -20.59
C LEU A 189 9.09 -9.24 -21.49
N ASP A 190 9.78 -8.58 -22.43
CA ASP A 190 10.76 -9.19 -23.33
C ASP A 190 12.15 -9.34 -22.66
N GLY A 191 12.30 -8.84 -21.43
CA GLY A 191 13.55 -8.90 -20.67
C GLY A 191 14.52 -7.75 -21.01
N GLU A 192 14.09 -6.77 -21.80
CA GLU A 192 14.91 -5.62 -22.15
C GLU A 192 14.85 -4.55 -21.06
N THR A 193 15.96 -3.84 -20.85
CA THR A 193 16.01 -2.74 -19.89
C THR A 193 15.58 -1.44 -20.56
N ALA A 194 14.60 -0.76 -19.96
CA ALA A 194 14.06 0.50 -20.45
C ALA A 194 14.00 1.57 -19.35
N TRP A 195 13.91 2.83 -19.77
CA TRP A 195 13.60 3.97 -18.90
C TRP A 195 12.27 4.57 -19.33
N LEU A 196 11.29 4.56 -18.44
CA LEU A 196 9.99 5.17 -18.66
C LEU A 196 10.06 6.65 -18.28
N ASP A 197 9.85 7.53 -19.26
CA ASP A 197 9.69 8.97 -19.03
C ASP A 197 8.26 9.25 -18.55
N THR A 198 8.04 9.08 -17.24
CA THR A 198 6.74 9.31 -16.60
C THR A 198 6.90 10.01 -15.25
N GLU A 199 5.95 10.91 -14.94
CA GLU A 199 5.88 11.57 -13.64
C GLU A 199 5.26 10.68 -12.55
N ARG A 200 4.51 9.65 -12.95
CA ARG A 200 3.71 8.81 -12.06
C ARG A 200 3.69 7.37 -12.55
N VAL A 201 3.81 6.44 -11.61
CA VAL A 201 3.58 5.01 -11.85
C VAL A 201 2.56 4.49 -10.86
N ALA A 202 1.96 3.34 -11.15
CA ALA A 202 1.24 2.57 -10.16
C ALA A 202 1.98 1.24 -9.94
N VAL A 203 1.89 0.72 -8.72
CA VAL A 203 2.08 -0.71 -8.46
C VAL A 203 0.68 -1.31 -8.59
N PRO A 204 0.29 -1.92 -9.71
CA PRO A 204 -1.05 -2.45 -9.88
C PRO A 204 -1.26 -3.71 -9.03
N HIS A 205 -2.50 -3.90 -8.59
CA HIS A 205 -2.97 -5.19 -8.10
C HIS A 205 -2.86 -6.23 -9.23
N PRO A 206 -2.50 -7.50 -8.96
CA PRO A 206 -2.33 -8.52 -10.00
C PRO A 206 -3.52 -8.69 -10.94
N ILE A 207 -4.75 -8.49 -10.47
CA ILE A 207 -5.96 -8.55 -11.31
C ILE A 207 -6.03 -7.46 -12.39
N LEU A 208 -5.24 -6.39 -12.24
CA LEU A 208 -5.12 -5.28 -13.19
C LEU A 208 -3.87 -5.40 -14.05
N ILE A 209 -3.01 -6.41 -13.83
CA ILE A 209 -1.80 -6.61 -14.63
C ILE A 209 -2.18 -7.32 -15.93
N GLY A 210 -1.90 -6.67 -17.06
CA GLY A 210 -1.94 -7.31 -18.37
C GLY A 210 -0.83 -8.37 -18.46
N GLU A 211 -1.14 -9.52 -19.08
CA GLU A 211 -0.18 -10.61 -19.30
C GLU A 211 0.45 -11.13 -17.99
N LEU A 212 -0.34 -11.22 -16.92
CA LEU A 212 0.12 -11.65 -15.58
C LEU A 212 0.95 -12.94 -15.59
N ASP A 213 0.54 -13.94 -16.40
CA ASP A 213 1.29 -15.20 -16.50
C ASP A 213 2.64 -15.03 -17.21
N GLY A 214 2.74 -14.11 -18.18
CA GLY A 214 4.02 -13.74 -18.80
C GLY A 214 4.98 -13.12 -17.78
N TRP A 215 4.49 -12.23 -16.91
CA TRP A 215 5.33 -11.64 -15.85
C TRP A 215 5.83 -12.69 -14.84
N ARG A 216 4.97 -13.67 -14.50
CA ARG A 216 5.35 -14.80 -13.62
C ARG A 216 6.43 -15.65 -14.26
N GLU A 217 6.31 -15.92 -15.56
CA GLU A 217 7.32 -16.64 -16.32
C GLU A 217 8.64 -15.86 -16.35
N LEU A 218 8.62 -14.57 -16.67
CA LEU A 218 9.81 -13.72 -16.72
C LEU A 218 10.55 -13.68 -15.37
N VAL A 219 9.85 -13.47 -14.26
CA VAL A 219 10.47 -13.46 -12.92
C VAL A 219 11.14 -14.80 -12.61
N THR A 220 10.53 -15.91 -13.03
CA THR A 220 11.10 -17.25 -12.90
C THR A 220 12.35 -17.42 -13.77
N GLN A 221 12.31 -16.99 -15.03
CA GLN A 221 13.43 -17.06 -15.96
C GLN A 221 14.63 -16.21 -15.50
N LEU A 222 14.37 -15.01 -14.98
CA LEU A 222 15.40 -14.13 -14.44
C LEU A 222 15.94 -14.59 -13.07
N GLY A 223 15.27 -15.53 -12.40
CA GLY A 223 15.65 -16.00 -11.07
C GLY A 223 15.54 -14.93 -9.98
N VAL A 224 14.66 -13.94 -10.18
CA VAL A 224 14.45 -12.82 -9.24
C VAL A 224 13.25 -13.10 -8.34
N THR A 225 13.18 -12.42 -7.21
CA THR A 225 12.03 -12.49 -6.29
C THR A 225 11.43 -11.11 -6.09
N GLN A 226 10.14 -11.08 -5.76
CA GLN A 226 9.47 -9.83 -5.38
C GLN A 226 9.47 -9.68 -3.86
N GLY A 227 9.72 -8.47 -3.37
CA GLY A 227 9.59 -8.16 -1.94
C GLY A 227 8.15 -8.01 -1.46
N ILE A 228 7.18 -8.00 -2.38
CA ILE A 228 5.74 -8.07 -2.10
C ILE A 228 5.11 -9.28 -2.81
N SER A 229 3.98 -9.76 -2.28
CA SER A 229 3.18 -10.79 -2.95
C SER A 229 2.29 -10.15 -4.02
N GLN A 230 2.90 -9.71 -5.13
CA GLN A 230 2.16 -9.13 -6.26
C GLN A 230 1.80 -10.21 -7.29
N LEU A 231 2.78 -10.79 -7.99
CA LEU A 231 2.52 -11.71 -9.10
C LEU A 231 1.87 -13.02 -8.64
N HIS A 232 2.25 -13.53 -7.47
CA HIS A 232 1.75 -14.81 -6.94
C HIS A 232 0.57 -14.64 -5.97
N ARG A 233 0.07 -13.42 -5.77
CA ARG A 233 -1.15 -13.22 -4.99
C ARG A 233 -2.33 -13.84 -5.72
N GLU A 234 -3.12 -14.61 -4.98
CA GLU A 234 -4.35 -15.22 -5.49
C GLU A 234 -5.33 -14.14 -5.96
N THR A 235 -5.88 -14.34 -7.16
CA THR A 235 -6.82 -13.42 -7.78
C THR A 235 -8.12 -14.11 -8.17
N HIS A 236 -9.24 -13.43 -7.99
CA HIS A 236 -10.55 -13.92 -8.42
C HIS A 236 -11.17 -12.94 -9.42
N PRO A 237 -11.24 -13.28 -10.72
CA PRO A 237 -11.85 -12.42 -11.72
C PRO A 237 -13.35 -12.27 -11.44
N LYS A 238 -13.87 -11.04 -11.56
CA LYS A 238 -15.29 -10.76 -11.39
C LYS A 238 -16.08 -11.28 -12.60
N PRO A 239 -17.06 -12.20 -12.41
CA PRO A 239 -17.93 -12.62 -13.50
C PRO A 239 -18.74 -11.45 -14.06
N GLN A 240 -18.97 -11.45 -15.38
CA GLN A 240 -19.80 -10.44 -16.02
C GLN A 240 -21.29 -10.66 -15.72
N GLY A 241 -22.08 -9.58 -15.74
CA GLY A 241 -23.55 -9.67 -15.63
C GLY A 241 -24.12 -9.98 -14.24
N MET A 242 -23.28 -9.99 -13.21
CA MET A 242 -23.70 -10.30 -11.85
C MET A 242 -24.51 -9.14 -11.23
N THR A 243 -25.74 -9.42 -10.78
CA THR A 243 -26.65 -8.41 -10.20
C THR A 243 -26.97 -8.63 -8.72
N SER A 244 -26.48 -9.74 -8.14
CA SER A 244 -26.68 -10.09 -6.73
C SER A 244 -26.03 -9.07 -5.79
N MET A 245 -26.36 -9.12 -4.50
CA MET A 245 -25.77 -8.28 -3.46
C MET A 245 -24.65 -9.00 -2.67
N SER A 246 -24.53 -10.31 -2.84
CA SER A 246 -23.66 -11.18 -2.04
C SER A 246 -23.25 -12.45 -2.81
N ILE A 247 -22.22 -13.12 -2.29
CA ILE A 247 -21.73 -14.44 -2.67
C ILE A 247 -22.04 -15.41 -1.52
N ASP A 248 -22.70 -16.51 -1.87
CA ASP A 248 -23.17 -17.57 -0.97
C ASP A 248 -22.25 -18.82 -0.97
N GLN A 249 -21.30 -18.90 -1.90
CA GLN A 249 -20.35 -20.03 -2.05
C GLN A 249 -19.61 -20.41 -0.74
N PHE A 250 -19.47 -19.47 0.19
CA PHE A 250 -18.75 -19.64 1.45
C PHE A 250 -19.69 -19.76 2.66
N GLU A 251 -20.98 -19.98 2.45
CA GLU A 251 -21.94 -20.26 3.52
C GLU A 251 -21.72 -21.65 4.14
N ASP A 252 -22.26 -21.83 5.35
CA ASP A 252 -22.33 -23.10 6.09
C ASP A 252 -20.96 -23.72 6.42
N GLY A 253 -19.90 -22.91 6.42
CA GLY A 253 -18.57 -23.33 6.82
C GLY A 253 -18.47 -23.48 8.33
N LYS A 254 -18.51 -24.73 8.80
CA LYS A 254 -18.47 -25.04 10.23
C LYS A 254 -17.08 -24.79 10.84
N PHE A 255 -17.04 -24.06 11.95
CA PHE A 255 -15.88 -24.00 12.85
C PHE A 255 -16.26 -24.56 14.21
N ALA A 256 -15.37 -25.37 14.79
CA ALA A 256 -15.60 -25.93 16.13
C ALA A 256 -15.77 -24.84 17.20
N MET A 257 -15.08 -23.71 17.04
CA MET A 257 -15.18 -22.53 17.91
C MET A 257 -15.02 -21.26 17.08
N LEU A 258 -15.80 -20.22 17.37
CA LEU A 258 -15.71 -18.90 16.71
C LEU A 258 -14.28 -18.31 16.79
N MET A 259 -13.58 -18.52 17.90
CA MET A 259 -12.20 -18.05 18.06
C MET A 259 -11.23 -18.60 17.00
N HIS A 260 -11.51 -19.77 16.40
CA HIS A 260 -10.71 -20.30 15.30
C HIS A 260 -10.90 -19.50 14.02
N ALA A 261 -12.14 -19.13 13.67
CA ALA A 261 -12.43 -18.29 12.52
C ALA A 261 -11.84 -16.87 12.70
N ILE A 262 -12.00 -16.29 13.90
CA ILE A 262 -11.39 -14.99 14.26
C ILE A 262 -9.87 -15.06 14.18
N GLY A 263 -9.26 -16.10 14.76
CA GLY A 263 -7.83 -16.32 14.73
C GLY A 263 -7.30 -16.44 13.31
N LYS A 264 -7.99 -17.20 12.45
CA LYS A 264 -7.64 -17.34 11.04
C LYS A 264 -7.73 -16.00 10.29
N ALA A 265 -8.81 -15.24 10.47
CA ALA A 265 -8.97 -13.93 9.84
C ALA A 265 -7.84 -12.97 10.24
N ARG A 266 -7.50 -12.90 11.53
CA ARG A 266 -6.42 -12.04 12.05
C ARG A 266 -5.04 -12.48 11.58
N ALA A 267 -4.77 -13.79 11.55
CA ALA A 267 -3.50 -14.33 11.04
C ALA A 267 -3.28 -14.01 9.55
N LEU A 268 -4.37 -13.82 8.80
CA LEU A 268 -4.34 -13.38 7.40
C LEU A 268 -4.31 -11.84 7.24
N GLY A 269 -4.26 -11.08 8.34
CA GLY A 269 -4.22 -9.61 8.33
C GLY A 269 -5.58 -8.92 8.22
N PHE A 270 -6.70 -9.65 8.32
CA PHE A 270 -8.04 -9.06 8.25
C PHE A 270 -8.54 -8.58 9.61
N LYS A 271 -9.36 -7.53 9.58
CA LYS A 271 -10.05 -7.02 10.78
C LYS A 271 -11.32 -7.83 11.00
N VAL A 272 -11.75 -7.95 12.26
CA VAL A 272 -13.03 -8.55 12.62
C VAL A 272 -13.88 -7.53 13.36
N ARG A 273 -15.09 -7.24 12.87
CA ARG A 273 -16.04 -6.28 13.46
C ARG A 273 -17.46 -6.80 13.34
N GLY A 274 -18.19 -6.88 14.46
CA GLY A 274 -19.62 -7.23 14.47
C GLY A 274 -19.94 -8.58 13.83
N GLY A 275 -19.06 -9.57 14.00
CA GLY A 275 -19.19 -10.91 13.42
C GLY A 275 -18.76 -11.04 11.95
N TYR A 276 -18.22 -9.97 11.36
CA TYR A 276 -17.66 -9.99 10.01
C TYR A 276 -16.14 -9.91 10.02
N ALA A 277 -15.49 -10.75 9.22
CA ALA A 277 -14.15 -10.44 8.71
C ALA A 277 -14.28 -9.36 7.62
N THR A 278 -13.43 -8.34 7.65
CA THR A 278 -13.50 -7.21 6.73
C THR A 278 -12.22 -6.95 5.96
N CYS A 279 -12.37 -6.59 4.69
CA CYS A 279 -11.29 -6.19 3.80
C CYS A 279 -11.70 -4.90 3.07
N LYS A 280 -10.99 -3.80 3.37
CA LYS A 280 -11.28 -2.47 2.83
C LYS A 280 -10.30 -2.14 1.71
N VAL A 281 -10.83 -1.86 0.52
CA VAL A 281 -10.05 -1.61 -0.70
C VAL A 281 -10.49 -0.30 -1.34
N TRP A 282 -9.54 0.42 -1.95
CA TRP A 282 -9.87 1.54 -2.83
C TRP A 282 -9.96 1.03 -4.26
N ASP A 283 -11.11 1.18 -4.91
CA ASP A 283 -11.38 0.66 -6.24
C ASP A 283 -12.40 1.55 -6.97
N GLY A 284 -12.25 1.71 -8.28
CA GLY A 284 -13.18 2.50 -9.10
C GLY A 284 -13.39 3.95 -8.65
N GLY A 285 -12.39 4.57 -8.01
CA GLY A 285 -12.47 5.94 -7.48
C GLY A 285 -13.16 6.08 -6.13
N GLY A 286 -13.49 4.98 -5.46
CA GLY A 286 -14.11 4.98 -4.14
C GLY A 286 -13.59 3.87 -3.23
N VAL A 287 -14.18 3.76 -2.04
CA VAL A 287 -13.90 2.69 -1.11
C VAL A 287 -15.00 1.65 -1.20
N ALA A 288 -14.61 0.38 -1.32
CA ALA A 288 -15.48 -0.76 -1.09
C ALA A 288 -14.90 -1.60 0.08
N GLU A 289 -15.76 -2.01 1.00
CA GLU A 289 -15.40 -2.92 2.10
C GLU A 289 -16.14 -4.25 1.91
N ALA A 290 -15.37 -5.31 1.66
CA ALA A 290 -15.85 -6.68 1.71
C ALA A 290 -16.13 -7.06 3.16
N ARG A 291 -17.26 -7.73 3.42
CA ARG A 291 -17.72 -8.21 4.72
C ARG A 291 -18.12 -9.67 4.58
N TYR A 292 -17.41 -10.55 5.27
CA TYR A 292 -17.69 -11.97 5.29
C TYR A 292 -18.13 -12.41 6.68
N TRP A 293 -19.34 -12.94 6.80
CA TRP A 293 -19.88 -13.37 8.08
C TRP A 293 -19.15 -14.60 8.61
N ILE A 294 -18.62 -14.51 9.83
CA ILE A 294 -17.91 -15.60 10.51
C ILE A 294 -18.52 -15.97 11.86
N GLY A 295 -19.59 -15.30 12.29
CA GLY A 295 -20.30 -15.57 13.55
C GLY A 295 -20.15 -14.47 14.61
N ALA A 296 -21.12 -14.39 15.54
CA ALA A 296 -21.18 -13.36 16.59
C ALA A 296 -21.46 -13.89 18.00
N ASP A 297 -21.45 -15.21 18.18
CA ASP A 297 -21.67 -15.89 19.46
C ASP A 297 -20.43 -15.82 20.38
N SER A 298 -20.45 -16.55 21.50
CA SER A 298 -19.30 -16.64 22.40
C SER A 298 -18.08 -17.25 21.67
N PRO A 299 -16.83 -16.85 22.01
CA PRO A 299 -15.63 -17.31 21.31
C PRO A 299 -15.43 -18.84 21.27
N ASP A 300 -15.93 -19.54 22.28
CA ASP A 300 -15.89 -21.00 22.46
C ASP A 300 -17.10 -21.74 21.84
N SER A 301 -18.07 -21.00 21.31
CA SER A 301 -19.24 -21.58 20.66
C SER A 301 -18.94 -22.03 19.23
N GLU A 302 -19.56 -23.14 18.84
CA GLU A 302 -19.63 -23.57 17.44
C GLU A 302 -20.21 -22.45 16.58
N THR A 303 -19.70 -22.29 15.35
CA THR A 303 -20.21 -21.28 14.43
C THR A 303 -20.18 -21.75 12.98
N TYR A 304 -20.98 -21.08 12.16
CA TYR A 304 -21.11 -21.31 10.73
C TYR A 304 -20.90 -19.99 9.99
N THR A 305 -20.11 -20.04 8.93
CA THR A 305 -19.90 -18.88 8.07
C THR A 305 -21.16 -18.56 7.27
N GLY A 306 -21.27 -17.30 6.85
CA GLY A 306 -22.41 -16.81 6.07
C GLY A 306 -21.95 -16.14 4.79
N GLN A 307 -22.74 -15.19 4.30
CA GLN A 307 -22.48 -14.52 3.03
C GLN A 307 -21.25 -13.62 3.05
N LEU A 308 -20.62 -13.53 1.88
CA LEU A 308 -19.71 -12.44 1.54
C LEU A 308 -20.49 -11.34 0.82
N SER A 309 -20.42 -10.11 1.31
CA SER A 309 -21.08 -8.93 0.73
C SER A 309 -20.13 -7.73 0.71
N TRP A 310 -20.51 -6.66 0.03
CA TRP A 310 -19.72 -5.43 -0.02
C TRP A 310 -20.55 -4.22 0.37
N VAL A 311 -19.90 -3.25 1.00
CA VAL A 311 -20.50 -1.95 1.33
C VAL A 311 -19.62 -0.80 0.84
N ASP A 312 -20.24 0.36 0.59
CA ASP A 312 -19.53 1.60 0.29
C ASP A 312 -19.01 2.31 1.55
N ALA A 313 -18.34 3.46 1.35
CA ALA A 313 -17.84 4.30 2.46
C ALA A 313 -18.91 4.82 3.43
N ARG A 314 -20.20 4.77 3.04
CA ARG A 314 -21.35 5.15 3.87
C ARG A 314 -22.05 3.93 4.49
N GLU A 315 -21.37 2.77 4.47
CA GLU A 315 -21.88 1.48 4.93
C GLU A 315 -23.15 1.00 4.20
N ARG A 316 -23.40 1.47 2.97
CA ARG A 316 -24.53 1.01 2.16
C ARG A 316 -24.11 -0.20 1.34
N GLY A 317 -24.96 -1.23 1.30
CA GLY A 317 -24.72 -2.43 0.49
C GLY A 317 -24.55 -2.12 -0.99
N LEU A 318 -23.58 -2.77 -1.62
CA LEU A 318 -23.28 -2.66 -3.04
C LEU A 318 -23.82 -3.87 -3.81
N LYS A 319 -24.34 -3.64 -5.01
CA LYS A 319 -24.52 -4.71 -5.98
C LYS A 319 -23.15 -5.16 -6.49
N LEU A 320 -23.03 -6.43 -6.83
CA LEU A 320 -21.78 -6.97 -7.40
C LEU A 320 -21.42 -6.33 -8.75
N SER A 321 -22.41 -5.77 -9.47
CA SER A 321 -22.17 -4.92 -10.64
C SER A 321 -21.33 -3.69 -10.31
N ASP A 322 -21.50 -3.13 -9.11
CA ASP A 322 -20.93 -1.86 -8.67
C ASP A 322 -19.62 -2.05 -7.88
N VAL A 323 -19.27 -3.31 -7.53
CA VAL A 323 -17.99 -3.66 -6.91
C VAL A 323 -16.91 -3.71 -7.99
N GLY A 324 -15.82 -2.97 -7.82
CA GLY A 324 -14.69 -3.02 -8.76
C GLY A 324 -13.92 -4.36 -8.72
N PRO A 325 -13.06 -4.63 -9.70
CA PRO A 325 -12.35 -5.90 -9.83
C PRO A 325 -11.37 -6.19 -8.68
N VAL A 326 -10.72 -5.18 -8.12
CA VAL A 326 -9.77 -5.35 -7.01
C VAL A 326 -10.53 -5.67 -5.72
N ALA A 327 -11.56 -4.90 -5.40
CA ALA A 327 -12.38 -5.11 -4.22
C ALA A 327 -13.10 -6.47 -4.26
N PHE A 328 -13.55 -6.90 -5.44
CA PHE A 328 -14.13 -8.23 -5.64
C PHE A 328 -13.09 -9.33 -5.38
N SER A 329 -11.94 -9.24 -6.05
CA SER A 329 -10.86 -10.23 -5.94
C SER A 329 -10.40 -10.39 -4.49
N GLU A 330 -10.17 -9.28 -3.77
CA GLU A 330 -9.71 -9.32 -2.38
C GLU A 330 -10.78 -9.83 -1.40
N GLY A 331 -12.06 -9.52 -1.63
CA GLY A 331 -13.15 -10.09 -0.85
C GLY A 331 -13.26 -11.61 -1.02
N MET A 332 -13.17 -12.09 -2.26
CA MET A 332 -13.17 -13.53 -2.57
C MET A 332 -11.96 -14.23 -1.95
N ARG A 333 -10.76 -13.64 -2.06
CA ARG A 333 -9.52 -14.19 -1.46
C ARG A 333 -9.63 -14.30 0.06
N MET A 334 -10.17 -13.26 0.71
CA MET A 334 -10.45 -13.27 2.15
C MET A 334 -11.39 -14.41 2.53
N ALA A 335 -12.56 -14.47 1.90
CA ALA A 335 -13.58 -15.46 2.24
C ALA A 335 -13.10 -16.89 1.97
N SER A 336 -12.48 -17.14 0.80
CA SER A 336 -11.87 -18.42 0.43
C SER A 336 -10.83 -18.88 1.45
N SER A 337 -9.88 -18.01 1.81
CA SER A 337 -8.79 -18.32 2.74
C SER A 337 -9.28 -18.63 4.16
N ILE A 338 -10.34 -17.94 4.61
CA ILE A 338 -10.95 -18.22 5.91
C ILE A 338 -11.75 -19.51 5.82
N TYR A 339 -12.63 -19.67 4.83
CA TYR A 339 -13.49 -20.85 4.63
C TYR A 339 -12.69 -22.15 4.47
N ALA A 340 -11.48 -22.10 3.91
CA ALA A 340 -10.59 -23.24 3.82
C ALA A 340 -10.16 -23.82 5.18
N ALA A 341 -10.24 -23.03 6.27
CA ALA A 341 -9.92 -23.48 7.63
C ALA A 341 -11.10 -24.10 8.39
N ARG A 342 -12.27 -24.23 7.75
CA ARG A 342 -13.45 -24.90 8.33
C ARG A 342 -13.15 -26.37 8.63
N VAL A 343 -13.97 -26.95 9.51
CA VAL A 343 -13.97 -28.39 9.76
C VAL A 343 -14.44 -29.11 8.48
N VAL A 344 -13.58 -29.97 7.93
CA VAL A 344 -13.93 -30.84 6.80
C VAL A 344 -14.25 -32.23 7.36
N ALA A 345 -15.47 -32.72 7.10
CA ALA A 345 -15.82 -34.08 7.46
C ALA A 345 -14.93 -35.05 6.67
N LYS A 346 -14.30 -36.02 7.34
CA LYS A 346 -13.64 -37.13 6.64
C LYS A 346 -14.73 -37.94 5.93
N THR A 347 -14.70 -37.96 4.61
CA THR A 347 -15.49 -38.91 3.84
C THR A 347 -14.92 -40.29 4.13
N GLU A 348 -15.65 -41.12 4.88
CA GLU A 348 -15.34 -42.54 4.96
C GLU A 348 -15.47 -43.10 3.54
N GLU A 349 -14.35 -43.58 2.98
CA GLU A 349 -14.35 -44.35 1.74
C GLU A 349 -15.29 -45.53 1.96
N ALA A 350 -16.44 -45.53 1.28
CA ALA A 350 -17.34 -46.66 1.25
C ALA A 350 -16.61 -47.82 0.55
N SER A 351 -16.10 -48.73 1.39
CA SER A 351 -15.52 -50.02 1.02
C SER A 351 -16.52 -50.98 0.41
#